data_AF-F9VT70-F1
#
_entry.id   AF-F9VT70-F1
#
_cell.length_a   1.000
_cell.length_b   1.000
_cell.length_c   1.000
_cell.angle_alpha   90.00
_cell.angle_beta   90.00
_cell.angle_gamma   90.00
#
_symmetry.space_group_name_H-M   'P 1'
#
loop_
_entity.id
_entity.type
_entity.pdbx_description
1 polymer ?
#
loop_
_entity_poly.entity_id
_entity_poly.type
_entity_poly.pdbx_seq_one_letter_code
_entity_poly.pdbx_strand_id
1 'polypeptide(L)'
;MISAIEYAIVNYGATAKLHAVTAELEFIPSVFWYDMDPEAAHQASASRVLLRAEEPTPPFVANVVLQYFSFGEVPPIPLGSLDTTLDFTPLDGAEILGHQVLDDGYRCVDDAEYTSGGIDLRVRRTQLSYQMADFGSALAIYTATTTVAAWGDVEREIIEMEEQWQTRTTRIN
;
A
#
# COMPACT_ATOMS: atom_id res chain seq x y z
N MET A 1 7.27 -8.53 -7.13
CA MET A 1 6.00 -8.46 -7.89
C MET A 1 4.88 -8.57 -6.86
N ILE A 2 3.75 -7.86 -7.02
CA ILE A 2 2.63 -7.95 -6.07
C ILE A 2 1.77 -9.17 -6.43
N SER A 3 1.59 -10.09 -5.49
CA SER A 3 0.96 -11.40 -5.68
C SER A 3 -0.48 -11.29 -6.19
N ALA A 4 -1.23 -10.28 -5.72
CA ALA A 4 -2.57 -10.00 -6.20
C ALA A 4 -2.60 -9.60 -7.70
N ILE A 5 -1.63 -8.79 -8.14
CA ILE A 5 -1.50 -8.40 -9.55
C ILE A 5 -1.14 -9.61 -10.41
N GLU A 6 -0.20 -10.44 -9.94
CA GLU A 6 0.18 -11.68 -10.63
C GLU A 6 -1.03 -12.64 -10.75
N TYR A 7 -1.79 -12.82 -9.67
CA TYR A 7 -3.00 -13.63 -9.68
C TYR A 7 -4.00 -13.16 -10.75
N ALA A 8 -4.24 -11.85 -10.85
CA ALA A 8 -5.16 -11.30 -11.83
C ALA A 8 -4.69 -11.53 -13.28
N ILE A 9 -3.40 -11.36 -13.54
CA ILE A 9 -2.81 -11.59 -14.86
C ILE A 9 -2.89 -13.08 -15.23
N VAL A 10 -2.50 -13.98 -14.33
CA VAL A 10 -2.40 -15.41 -14.60
C VAL A 10 -3.77 -16.08 -14.71
N ASN A 11 -4.72 -15.75 -13.82
CA ASN A 11 -6.00 -16.45 -13.74
C ASN A 11 -7.08 -15.84 -14.63
N TYR A 12 -6.99 -14.54 -14.93
CA TYR A 12 -8.02 -13.85 -15.72
C TYR A 12 -7.50 -13.26 -17.04
N GLY A 13 -6.20 -13.32 -17.30
CA GLY A 13 -5.60 -12.61 -18.44
C GLY A 13 -5.77 -11.10 -18.34
N ALA A 14 -5.99 -10.57 -17.13
CA ALA A 14 -6.26 -9.17 -16.91
C ALA A 14 -5.01 -8.33 -17.12
N THR A 15 -5.19 -7.06 -17.51
CA THR A 15 -4.12 -6.06 -17.52
C THR A 15 -4.27 -5.17 -16.30
N ALA A 16 -3.23 -5.08 -15.48
CA ALA A 16 -3.20 -4.14 -14.36
C ALA A 16 -2.87 -2.74 -14.86
N LYS A 17 -3.80 -1.79 -14.65
CA LYS A 17 -3.57 -0.37 -14.96
C LYS A 17 -3.45 0.42 -13.67
N LEU A 18 -2.30 1.07 -13.45
CA LEU A 18 -2.10 2.01 -12.35
C LEU A 18 -2.81 3.34 -12.66
N HIS A 19 -3.50 3.89 -11.66
CA HIS A 19 -4.22 5.16 -11.78
C HIS A 19 -3.64 6.22 -10.85
N ALA A 20 -3.72 7.48 -11.26
CA ALA A 20 -3.49 8.60 -10.35
C ALA A 20 -4.62 8.67 -9.29
N VAL A 21 -4.35 9.34 -8.17
CA VAL A 21 -5.37 9.58 -7.14
C VAL A 21 -6.42 10.55 -7.69
N THR A 22 -7.70 10.19 -7.57
CA THR A 22 -8.84 11.08 -7.84
C THR A 22 -9.21 11.86 -6.58
N ALA A 23 -9.95 12.96 -6.74
CA ALA A 23 -10.43 13.75 -5.60
C ALA A 23 -11.32 12.94 -4.62
N GLU A 24 -11.94 11.84 -5.07
CA GLU A 24 -12.75 10.98 -4.21
C GLU A 24 -11.90 10.06 -3.33
N LEU A 25 -10.73 9.65 -3.83
CA LEU A 25 -9.74 8.80 -3.15
C LEU A 25 -8.79 9.60 -2.25
N GLU A 26 -8.80 10.92 -2.37
CA GLU A 26 -7.94 11.80 -1.59
C GLU A 26 -8.38 11.87 -0.11
N PHE A 27 -7.40 11.75 0.78
CA PHE A 27 -7.55 12.03 2.21
C PHE A 27 -6.51 13.05 2.67
N ILE A 28 -6.82 13.75 3.76
CA ILE A 28 -5.92 14.77 4.31
C ILE A 28 -4.87 14.04 5.16
N PRO A 29 -3.57 14.17 4.84
CA PRO A 29 -2.52 13.53 5.60
C PRO A 29 -2.42 14.13 7.01
N SER A 30 -1.79 13.41 7.93
CA SER A 30 -1.52 13.92 9.29
C SER A 30 -0.59 15.15 9.23
N VAL A 31 -0.57 15.98 10.28
CA VAL A 31 0.05 17.32 10.29
C VAL A 31 1.54 17.33 9.89
N PHE A 32 2.27 16.26 10.20
CA PHE A 32 3.70 16.15 9.86
C PHE A 32 3.97 15.50 8.51
N TRP A 33 2.93 15.19 7.74
CA TRP A 33 3.04 14.49 6.47
C TRP A 33 2.68 15.41 5.32
N TYR A 34 3.46 15.33 4.25
CA TYR A 34 3.25 16.13 3.05
C TYR A 34 3.39 15.29 1.80
N ASP A 35 2.72 15.72 0.74
CA ASP A 35 2.77 15.07 -0.56
C ASP A 35 4.13 15.27 -1.23
N MET A 36 4.70 14.16 -1.73
CA MET A 36 5.70 14.21 -2.78
C MET A 36 5.07 14.80 -4.05
N ASP A 37 5.90 15.41 -4.89
CA ASP A 37 5.48 15.84 -6.22
C ASP A 37 4.79 14.69 -7.00
N PRO A 38 3.60 14.91 -7.62
CA PRO A 38 2.85 13.86 -8.28
C PRO A 38 3.59 13.18 -9.45
N GLU A 39 4.41 13.92 -10.20
CA GLU A 39 5.18 13.37 -11.31
C GLU A 39 6.28 12.45 -10.77
N ALA A 40 6.97 12.85 -9.71
CA ALA A 40 7.94 12.02 -9.02
C ALA A 40 7.29 10.74 -8.43
N ALA A 41 6.10 10.85 -7.83
CA ALA A 41 5.34 9.69 -7.36
C ALA A 41 4.99 8.73 -8.50
N HIS A 42 4.54 9.25 -9.65
CA HIS A 42 4.20 8.43 -10.80
C HIS A 42 5.43 7.72 -11.41
N GLN A 43 6.57 8.40 -11.49
CA GLN A 43 7.84 7.81 -11.91
C GLN A 43 8.30 6.68 -10.99
N ALA A 44 7.96 6.77 -9.69
CA ALA A 44 8.17 5.70 -8.71
C ALA A 44 7.09 4.59 -8.78
N SER A 45 6.23 4.57 -9.80
CA SER A 45 5.10 3.63 -9.94
C SER A 45 4.10 3.69 -8.77
N ALA A 46 3.91 4.88 -8.21
CA ALA A 46 2.93 5.15 -7.17
C ALA A 46 1.81 6.08 -7.67
N SER A 47 0.63 5.95 -7.08
CA SER A 47 -0.48 6.88 -7.30
C SER A 47 -0.31 8.16 -6.47
N ARG A 48 0.25 8.02 -5.26
CA ARG A 48 0.55 9.10 -4.31
C ARG A 48 1.63 8.65 -3.34
N VAL A 49 2.51 9.55 -2.95
CA VAL A 49 3.53 9.30 -1.92
C VAL A 49 3.46 10.41 -0.89
N LEU A 50 3.32 10.04 0.38
CA LEU A 50 3.41 10.95 1.52
C LEU A 50 4.76 10.76 2.19
N LEU A 51 5.40 11.87 2.55
CA LEU A 51 6.66 11.91 3.28
C LEU A 51 6.44 12.58 4.63
N ARG A 52 7.05 12.04 5.68
CA ARG A 52 7.04 12.66 6.99
C ARG A 52 8.13 13.72 7.09
N ALA A 53 7.76 14.93 7.50
CA ALA A 53 8.68 16.01 7.78
C ALA A 53 9.38 15.78 9.13
N GLU A 54 10.71 15.73 9.10
CA GLU A 54 11.56 15.53 10.29
C GLU A 54 12.77 16.48 10.21
N GLU A 55 13.17 17.04 11.36
CA GLU A 55 14.30 17.95 11.45
C GLU A 55 15.26 17.48 12.58
N PRO A 56 16.52 17.12 12.26
CA PRO A 56 17.11 17.08 10.91
C PRO A 56 16.54 15.95 10.05
N THR A 57 16.65 16.09 8.72
CA THR A 57 16.23 15.02 7.79
C THR A 57 16.96 13.71 8.10
N PRO A 58 16.25 12.61 8.41
CA PRO A 58 16.87 11.33 8.73
C PRO A 58 17.48 10.67 7.49
N PRO A 59 18.38 9.68 7.67
CA PRO A 59 18.91 8.87 6.58
C PRO A 59 17.81 8.13 5.77
N PHE A 60 16.70 7.80 6.43
CA PHE A 60 15.50 7.27 5.79
C PHE A 60 14.28 8.08 6.25
N VAL A 61 13.59 8.70 5.30
CA VAL A 61 12.37 9.46 5.58
C VAL A 61 11.19 8.50 5.61
N ALA A 62 10.45 8.48 6.73
CA ALA A 62 9.22 7.71 6.85
C ALA A 62 8.24 8.12 5.74
N ASN A 63 7.66 7.13 5.07
CA ASN A 63 6.84 7.37 3.89
C ASN A 63 5.63 6.43 3.84
N VAL A 64 4.59 6.89 3.16
CA VAL A 64 3.41 6.12 2.80
C VAL A 64 3.24 6.18 1.29
N VAL A 65 3.18 5.02 0.65
CA VAL A 65 2.99 4.86 -0.78
C VAL A 65 1.61 4.27 -1.03
N LEU A 66 0.82 4.93 -1.87
CA LEU A 66 -0.48 4.46 -2.31
C LEU A 66 -0.43 4.04 -3.77
N GLN A 67 -1.05 2.92 -4.09
CA GLN A 67 -1.19 2.44 -5.46
C GLN A 67 -2.64 1.99 -5.70
N TYR A 68 -3.25 2.45 -6.79
CA TYR A 68 -4.59 2.07 -7.21
C TYR A 68 -4.53 1.41 -8.57
N PHE A 69 -4.92 0.14 -8.65
CA PHE A 69 -4.96 -0.65 -9.87
C PHE A 69 -6.40 -1.00 -10.25
N SER A 70 -6.70 -1.03 -11.55
CA SER A 70 -7.90 -1.68 -12.10
C SER A 70 -7.53 -2.88 -12.97
N PHE A 71 -8.41 -3.88 -13.00
CA PHE A 71 -8.24 -5.10 -13.79
C PHE A 71 -9.34 -5.31 -14.85
N GLY A 72 -10.29 -4.37 -14.97
CA GLY A 72 -11.43 -4.49 -15.89
C GLY A 72 -12.54 -5.38 -15.34
N GLU A 73 -13.34 -5.96 -16.23
CA GLU A 73 -14.52 -6.76 -15.90
C GLU A 73 -14.16 -8.20 -15.45
N VAL A 74 -13.43 -8.30 -14.34
CA VAL A 74 -13.16 -9.55 -13.63
C VAL A 74 -13.68 -9.46 -12.20
N PRO A 75 -13.86 -10.57 -11.48
CA PRO A 75 -14.21 -10.51 -10.06
C PRO A 75 -13.12 -9.84 -9.21
N PRO A 76 -13.45 -9.30 -8.02
CA PRO A 76 -12.47 -8.89 -7.04
C PRO A 76 -11.52 -10.03 -6.69
N ILE A 77 -10.25 -9.71 -6.45
CA ILE A 77 -9.20 -10.69 -6.17
C ILE A 77 -9.40 -11.22 -4.75
N PRO A 78 -9.54 -12.55 -4.56
CA PRO A 78 -9.70 -13.14 -3.24
C PRO A 78 -8.35 -13.17 -2.51
N LEU A 79 -7.93 -12.04 -1.95
CA LEU A 79 -6.62 -11.86 -1.32
C LEU A 79 -6.32 -12.91 -0.23
N GLY A 80 -7.32 -13.30 0.57
CA GLY A 80 -7.17 -14.32 1.62
C GLY A 80 -6.90 -15.75 1.11
N SER A 81 -6.98 -15.98 -0.20
CA SER A 81 -6.53 -17.22 -0.84
C SER A 81 -5.09 -17.16 -1.35
N LEU A 82 -4.47 -15.97 -1.29
CA LEU A 82 -3.10 -15.71 -1.69
C LEU A 82 -2.21 -15.61 -0.45
N ASP A 83 -0.96 -16.05 -0.59
CA ASP A 83 0.07 -15.71 0.39
C ASP A 83 0.66 -14.34 0.03
N THR A 84 0.02 -13.26 0.49
CA THR A 84 0.45 -11.88 0.20
C THR A 84 1.80 -11.53 0.85
N THR A 85 2.25 -12.31 1.84
CA THR A 85 3.56 -12.12 2.48
C THR A 85 4.71 -12.40 1.51
N LEU A 86 4.47 -13.15 0.43
CA LEU A 86 5.45 -13.38 -0.64
C LEU A 86 5.91 -12.07 -1.30
N ASP A 87 5.12 -10.99 -1.20
CA ASP A 87 5.48 -9.69 -1.74
C ASP A 87 6.70 -9.05 -1.04
N PHE A 88 7.11 -9.56 0.13
CA PHE A 88 8.33 -9.13 0.83
C PHE A 88 9.55 -10.01 0.53
N THR A 89 9.38 -11.17 -0.10
CA THR A 89 10.50 -12.07 -0.44
C THR A 89 11.62 -11.42 -1.27
N PRO A 90 11.36 -10.41 -2.14
CA PRO A 90 12.43 -9.73 -2.85
C PRO A 90 13.24 -8.75 -1.99
N LEU A 91 12.80 -8.45 -0.76
CA LEU A 91 13.48 -7.53 0.15
C LEU A 91 14.59 -8.26 0.91
N ASP A 92 15.75 -7.63 1.04
CA ASP A 92 16.90 -8.23 1.68
C ASP A 92 16.67 -8.40 3.19
N GLY A 93 16.93 -9.60 3.70
CA GLY A 93 16.73 -9.93 5.11
C GLY A 93 15.27 -9.86 5.59
N ALA A 94 14.28 -10.00 4.71
CA ALA A 94 12.87 -9.86 5.08
C ALA A 94 12.44 -10.87 6.17
N GLU A 95 11.89 -10.37 7.27
CA GLU A 95 11.24 -11.15 8.34
C GLU A 95 9.77 -10.72 8.46
N ILE A 96 8.85 -11.67 8.29
CA ILE A 96 7.42 -11.42 8.43
C ILE A 96 7.06 -11.37 9.91
N LEU A 97 6.53 -10.23 10.35
CA LEU A 97 6.08 -10.00 11.72
C LEU A 97 4.60 -10.35 11.91
N GLY A 98 3.80 -10.18 10.86
CA GLY A 98 2.36 -10.38 10.94
C GLY A 98 1.69 -10.50 9.57
N HIS A 99 0.59 -11.25 9.56
CA HIS A 99 -0.31 -11.41 8.42
C HIS A 99 -1.74 -11.49 8.95
N GLN A 100 -2.63 -10.66 8.41
CA GLN A 100 -4.04 -10.65 8.79
C GLN A 100 -4.92 -10.60 7.54
N VAL A 101 -5.90 -11.50 7.49
CA VAL A 101 -6.94 -11.53 6.46
C VAL A 101 -8.23 -10.96 7.06
N LEU A 102 -8.80 -9.98 6.40
CA LEU A 102 -9.96 -9.20 6.84
C LEU A 102 -11.00 -9.12 5.71
N ASP A 103 -12.18 -8.58 6.03
CA ASP A 103 -13.27 -8.29 5.08
C ASP A 103 -13.60 -9.49 4.17
N ASP A 104 -13.86 -10.64 4.79
CA ASP A 104 -14.17 -11.91 4.11
C ASP A 104 -13.13 -12.37 3.08
N GLY A 105 -11.87 -11.98 3.27
CA GLY A 105 -10.76 -12.37 2.40
C GLY A 105 -10.42 -11.35 1.31
N TYR A 106 -11.05 -10.18 1.30
CA TYR A 106 -10.77 -9.13 0.30
C TYR A 106 -9.85 -8.03 0.80
N ARG A 107 -9.42 -8.09 2.06
CA ARG A 107 -8.36 -7.23 2.60
C ARG A 107 -7.30 -8.07 3.30
N CYS A 108 -6.03 -7.80 3.00
CA CYS A 108 -4.89 -8.37 3.70
C CYS A 108 -4.01 -7.26 4.26
N VAL A 109 -3.51 -7.46 5.47
CA VAL A 109 -2.59 -6.57 6.16
C VAL A 109 -1.38 -7.39 6.53
N ASP A 110 -0.22 -6.99 6.04
CA ASP A 110 1.05 -7.66 6.28
C ASP A 110 2.04 -6.69 6.90
N ASP A 111 2.81 -7.17 7.88
CA ASP A 111 3.87 -6.41 8.55
C ASP A 111 5.18 -7.20 8.43
N ALA A 112 6.26 -6.53 8.06
CA ALA A 112 7.58 -7.14 7.92
C ALA A 112 8.70 -6.16 8.31
N GLU A 113 9.85 -6.71 8.69
CA GLU A 113 11.11 -5.98 8.79
C GLU A 113 12.05 -6.44 7.68
N TYR A 114 12.92 -5.54 7.21
CA TYR A 114 13.92 -5.84 6.19
C TYR A 114 15.05 -4.82 6.24
N THR A 115 16.17 -5.11 5.58
CA THR A 115 17.32 -4.20 5.52
C THR A 115 17.44 -3.60 4.11
N SER A 116 17.74 -2.31 4.03
CA SER A 116 18.06 -1.64 2.77
C SER A 116 19.16 -0.61 2.97
N GLY A 117 20.25 -0.70 2.19
CA GLY A 117 21.39 0.21 2.32
C GLY A 117 22.04 0.21 3.70
N GLY A 118 21.93 -0.89 4.45
CA GLY A 118 22.40 -1.01 5.84
C GLY A 118 21.51 -0.35 6.89
N ILE A 119 20.27 0.02 6.53
CA ILE A 119 19.27 0.57 7.44
C ILE A 119 18.19 -0.49 7.66
N ASP A 120 17.87 -0.75 8.93
CA ASP A 120 16.78 -1.64 9.31
C ASP A 120 15.45 -0.90 9.22
N LEU A 121 14.57 -1.43 8.38
CA LEU A 121 13.29 -0.85 8.03
C LEU A 121 12.17 -1.78 8.47
N ARG A 122 11.06 -1.17 8.88
CA ARG A 122 9.80 -1.86 9.08
C ARG A 122 8.80 -1.34 8.07
N VAL A 123 8.05 -2.27 7.49
CA VAL A 123 7.04 -2.02 6.48
C VAL A 123 5.73 -2.64 6.91
N ARG A 124 4.65 -1.91 6.68
CA ARG A 124 3.27 -2.38 6.76
C ARG A 124 2.62 -2.20 5.42
N ARG A 125 2.03 -3.25 4.87
CA ARG A 125 1.31 -3.22 3.60
C ARG A 125 -0.11 -3.70 3.80
N THR A 126 -1.06 -2.88 3.39
CA THR A 126 -2.46 -3.24 3.33
C THR A 126 -2.91 -3.28 1.89
N GLN A 127 -3.44 -4.42 1.47
CA GLN A 127 -4.02 -4.67 0.16
C GLN A 127 -5.52 -4.81 0.32
N LEU A 128 -6.29 -4.05 -0.46
CA LEU A 128 -7.76 -4.07 -0.47
C LEU A 128 -8.23 -4.30 -1.91
N SER A 129 -8.88 -5.44 -2.17
CA SER A 129 -9.53 -5.71 -3.44
C SER A 129 -11.03 -5.45 -3.36
N TYR A 130 -11.59 -4.88 -4.41
CA TYR A 130 -12.98 -4.44 -4.42
C TYR A 130 -13.52 -4.29 -5.85
N GLN A 131 -14.81 -4.04 -5.97
CA GLN A 131 -15.50 -3.78 -7.23
C GLN A 131 -15.81 -2.29 -7.35
N MET A 132 -15.35 -1.64 -8.42
CA MET A 132 -15.78 -0.31 -8.82
C MET A 132 -16.93 -0.40 -9.83
N ALA A 133 -17.86 0.55 -9.77
CA ALA A 133 -18.99 0.62 -10.70
C ALA A 133 -18.55 0.78 -12.17
N ASP A 134 -17.52 1.59 -12.43
CA ASP A 134 -17.16 2.01 -13.80
C ASP A 134 -16.00 1.21 -14.43
N PHE A 135 -15.15 0.59 -13.60
CA PHE A 135 -13.90 -0.05 -14.06
C PHE A 135 -13.77 -1.53 -13.69
N GLY A 136 -14.80 -2.09 -13.07
CA GLY A 136 -14.80 -3.47 -12.62
C GLY A 136 -13.92 -3.69 -11.39
N SER A 137 -13.19 -4.79 -11.36
CA SER A 137 -12.34 -5.16 -10.22
C SER A 137 -11.14 -4.23 -10.07
N ALA A 138 -10.82 -3.93 -8.82
CA ALA A 138 -9.77 -3.02 -8.41
C ALA A 138 -8.94 -3.58 -7.24
N LEU A 139 -7.74 -3.03 -7.09
CA LEU A 139 -6.84 -3.26 -5.96
C LEU A 139 -6.26 -1.93 -5.53
N ALA A 140 -6.50 -1.56 -4.28
CA ALA A 140 -5.82 -0.45 -3.63
C ALA A 140 -4.78 -1.01 -2.66
N ILE A 141 -3.58 -0.42 -2.67
CA ILE A 141 -2.47 -0.81 -1.81
C ILE A 141 -2.01 0.42 -1.04
N TYR A 142 -1.90 0.26 0.28
CA TYR A 142 -1.31 1.21 1.20
C TYR A 142 -0.02 0.57 1.74
N THR A 143 1.15 1.17 1.49
CA THR A 143 2.43 0.70 2.04
C THR A 143 3.07 1.80 2.87
N ALA A 144 3.18 1.60 4.18
CA ALA A 144 3.91 2.50 5.07
C ALA A 144 5.29 1.90 5.40
N THR A 145 6.33 2.71 5.31
CA THR A 145 7.70 2.28 5.63
C THR A 145 8.38 3.33 6.50
N THR A 146 9.07 2.88 7.54
CA THR A 146 9.98 3.71 8.36
C THR A 146 11.13 2.85 8.86
N THR A 147 12.07 3.45 9.60
CA THR A 147 13.09 2.69 10.32
C THR A 147 12.47 1.92 11.49
N VAL A 148 13.03 0.75 11.84
CA VAL A 148 12.58 -0.02 13.02
C VAL A 148 12.60 0.86 14.28
N ALA A 149 13.65 1.69 14.43
CA ALA A 149 13.81 2.58 15.58
C ALA A 149 12.71 3.65 15.69
N ALA A 150 12.21 4.16 14.57
CA ALA A 150 11.17 5.20 14.56
C ALA A 150 9.74 4.65 14.57
N TRP A 151 9.54 3.34 14.41
CA TRP A 151 8.22 2.74 14.24
C TRP A 151 7.24 3.14 15.35
N GLY A 152 7.63 2.98 16.61
CA GLY A 152 6.76 3.28 17.76
C GLY A 152 6.31 4.74 17.85
N ASP A 153 7.09 5.68 17.29
CA ASP A 153 6.76 7.11 17.30
C ASP A 153 5.77 7.49 16.20
N VAL A 154 5.77 6.76 15.07
CA VAL A 154 4.98 7.09 13.88
C VAL A 154 3.81 6.14 13.63
N GLU A 155 3.77 4.99 14.30
CA GLU A 155 2.78 3.93 14.08
C GLU A 155 1.34 4.43 14.18
N ARG A 156 1.04 5.25 15.19
CA ARG A 156 -0.31 5.82 15.35
C ARG A 156 -0.71 6.70 14.16
N GLU A 157 0.19 7.55 13.67
CA GLU A 157 -0.07 8.41 12.52
C GLU A 157 -0.31 7.58 11.25
N ILE A 158 0.46 6.50 11.06
CA ILE A 158 0.30 5.55 9.97
C ILE A 158 -1.08 4.88 10.02
N ILE A 159 -1.47 4.33 11.17
CA ILE A 159 -2.76 3.65 11.35
C ILE A 159 -3.92 4.61 11.09
N GLU A 160 -3.87 5.83 11.64
CA GLU A 160 -4.92 6.84 11.41
C GLU A 160 -5.05 7.23 9.93
N MET A 161 -3.94 7.30 9.19
CA MET A 161 -3.96 7.55 7.75
C MET A 161 -4.45 6.33 6.95
N GLU A 162 -4.10 5.11 7.37
CA GLU A 162 -4.60 3.86 6.79
C GLU A 162 -6.12 3.77 6.93
N GLU A 163 -6.68 4.07 8.10
CA GLU A 163 -8.13 4.08 8.35
C GLU A 163 -8.87 5.10 7.47
N GLN A 164 -8.29 6.30 7.31
CA GLN A 164 -8.84 7.33 6.42
C GLN A 164 -8.81 6.90 4.96
N TRP A 165 -7.68 6.34 4.51
CA TRP A 165 -7.50 5.78 3.19
C TRP A 165 -8.52 4.66 2.91
N GLN A 166 -8.67 3.72 3.84
CA GLN A 166 -9.63 2.63 3.72
C GLN A 166 -11.05 3.17 3.62
N THR A 167 -11.43 4.11 4.51
CA THR A 167 -12.77 4.72 4.53
C THR A 167 -13.08 5.44 3.21
N ARG A 168 -12.10 6.11 2.60
CA ARG A 168 -12.28 6.77 1.31
C ARG A 168 -12.42 5.76 0.19
N THR A 169 -11.56 4.75 0.17
CA THR A 169 -11.53 3.71 -0.88
C THR A 169 -12.83 2.91 -0.92
N THR A 170 -13.39 2.54 0.24
CA THR A 170 -14.60 1.71 0.30
C THR A 170 -15.90 2.49 0.09
N ARG A 171 -15.91 3.83 0.22
CA ARG A 171 -17.08 4.67 -0.05
C ARG A 171 -17.40 4.83 -1.54
N ILE A 172 -16.48 4.47 -2.42
CA ILE A 172 -16.64 4.54 -3.87
C ILE A 172 -17.29 3.24 -4.42
N ASN A 173 -17.46 2.23 -3.56
CA ASN A 173 -18.07 0.94 -3.89
C ASN A 173 -19.57 0.92 -3.67
#